data_AF-A0A959JEJ4-F1
#
_entry.id   AF-A0A959JEJ4-F1
#
_cell.length_a   1.000
_cell.length_b   1.000
_cell.length_c   1.000
_cell.angle_alpha   90.00
_cell.angle_beta   90.00
_cell.angle_gamma   90.00
#
_symmetry.space_group_name_H-M   'P 1'
#
loop_
_entity.id
_entity.type
_entity.pdbx_description
1 polymer ?
#
loop_
_entity_poly.entity_id
_entity_poly.type
_entity_poly.pdbx_seq_one_letter_code
_entity_poly.pdbx_strand_id
1 'polypeptide(L)' 'DIISGTSEPSALLPMQMPANMETVETQQEDVPLDMQPYRDASGHLYDFGYGMNWQGVISDVRTAKYKGEMQ' A
#
# COMPACT_ATOMS: atom_id res chain seq x y z
N ASP A 1 -3.10 -4.31 21.62
CA ASP A 1 -2.18 -5.27 20.98
C ASP A 1 -1.13 -4.59 20.13
N ILE A 2 -1.48 -3.98 19.00
CA ILE A 2 -0.49 -3.34 18.12
C ILE A 2 0.21 -2.15 18.80
N ILE A 3 -0.56 -1.18 19.30
CA ILE A 3 -0.01 0.02 19.97
C ILE A 3 0.71 -0.35 21.29
N SER A 4 0.23 -1.38 21.98
CA SER A 4 0.83 -1.89 23.22
C SER A 4 2.08 -2.74 22.99
N GLY A 5 2.50 -2.96 21.73
CA GLY A 5 3.67 -3.79 21.40
C GLY A 5 3.48 -5.29 21.60
N THR A 6 2.24 -5.73 21.85
CA THR A 6 1.91 -7.15 22.07
C THR A 6 1.90 -7.94 20.76
N SER A 7 1.57 -7.28 19.65
CA SER A 7 1.55 -7.89 18.32
C SER A 7 2.20 -6.94 17.32
N GLU A 8 3.02 -7.49 16.42
CA GLU A 8 3.67 -6.72 15.38
C GLU A 8 2.71 -6.46 14.19
N PRO A 9 2.66 -5.23 13.63
CA PRO A 9 1.91 -4.97 12.42
C PRO A 9 2.44 -5.80 11.24
N SER A 10 1.55 -6.44 10.50
CA SER A 10 1.90 -7.23 9.31
C SER A 10 0.94 -7.02 8.13
N ALA A 11 0.08 -6.00 8.24
CA ALA A 11 -0.95 -5.67 7.26
C ALA A 11 -0.34 -5.08 5.98
N LEU A 12 -0.96 -5.38 4.86
CA LEU A 12 -0.66 -4.84 3.54
C LEU A 12 -1.89 -4.13 3.00
N LEU A 13 -1.70 -3.04 2.26
CA LEU A 13 -2.79 -2.28 1.65
C LEU A 13 -3.51 -3.13 0.58
N PRO A 14 -4.84 -3.31 0.67
CA PRO A 14 -5.62 -4.04 -0.31
C PRO A 14 -6.00 -3.19 -1.54
N MET A 15 -5.67 -1.90 -1.54
CA MET A 15 -5.92 -0.96 -2.63
C MET A 15 -4.86 0.15 -2.63
N GLN A 16 -4.77 0.90 -3.72
CA GLN A 16 -3.95 2.11 -3.78
C GLN A 16 -4.54 3.20 -2.88
N MET A 17 -3.68 3.88 -2.13
CA MET A 17 -4.06 5.10 -1.43
C MET A 17 -3.91 6.29 -2.40
N PRO A 18 -4.99 6.99 -2.78
CA PRO A 18 -4.94 8.04 -3.79
C PRO A 18 -4.11 9.24 -3.32
N ALA A 19 -3.36 9.86 -4.24
CA ALA A 19 -2.54 11.02 -3.93
C ALA A 19 -3.35 12.27 -3.56
N ASN A 20 -4.56 12.43 -4.14
CA ASN A 20 -5.44 13.57 -3.94
C ASN A 20 -6.88 13.24 -4.37
N MET A 21 -7.83 14.16 -4.14
CA MET A 21 -9.24 13.97 -4.52
C MET A 21 -9.43 13.86 -6.03
N GLU A 22 -8.65 14.59 -6.83
CA GLU A 22 -8.73 14.49 -8.30
C GLU A 22 -8.47 13.04 -8.77
N THR A 23 -7.47 12.38 -8.19
CA THR A 23 -7.16 10.97 -8.47
C THR A 23 -8.35 10.05 -8.17
N VAL A 24 -9.13 10.36 -7.13
CA VAL A 24 -10.34 9.61 -6.75
C VAL A 24 -11.45 9.83 -7.77
N GLU A 25 -11.66 11.08 -8.21
CA GLU A 25 -12.73 11.41 -9.17
C GLU A 25 -12.43 10.87 -10.57
N THR A 26 -11.15 10.79 -10.95
CA THR A 26 -10.73 10.23 -12.25
C THR A 26 -10.65 8.70 -12.25
N GLN A 27 -10.82 8.08 -11.08
CA GLN A 27 -10.72 6.64 -10.91
C GLN A 27 -11.78 5.93 -11.77
N GLN A 28 -11.35 4.96 -12.56
CA GLN A 28 -12.22 4.07 -13.31
C GLN A 28 -12.46 2.84 -12.44
N GLU A 29 -13.62 2.77 -11.79
CA GLU A 29 -14.02 1.68 -10.87
C GLU A 29 -13.74 0.27 -11.46
N ASP A 30 -13.91 0.12 -12.77
CA ASP A 30 -13.73 -1.12 -13.51
C ASP A 30 -12.27 -1.47 -13.86
N VAL A 31 -11.34 -0.52 -13.71
CA VAL A 31 -9.92 -0.71 -14.01
C VAL A 31 -9.15 -0.91 -12.70
N PRO A 32 -8.50 -2.06 -12.49
CA PRO A 32 -7.73 -2.27 -11.29
C PRO A 32 -6.50 -1.35 -11.28
N LEU A 33 -6.26 -0.72 -10.13
CA LEU A 33 -5.02 -0.02 -9.78
C LEU A 33 -4.66 1.16 -10.71
N ASP A 34 -5.66 1.88 -11.18
CA ASP A 34 -5.52 3.03 -12.07
C ASP A 34 -5.30 4.37 -11.35
N MET A 35 -5.18 4.35 -10.03
CA MET A 35 -4.94 5.55 -9.23
C MET A 35 -3.44 5.85 -9.12
N GLN A 36 -3.11 7.14 -9.10
CA GLN A 36 -1.78 7.57 -8.69
C GLN A 36 -1.64 7.41 -7.16
N PRO A 37 -0.73 6.55 -6.67
CA PRO A 37 -0.58 6.33 -5.24
C PRO A 37 0.07 7.53 -4.54
N TYR A 38 -0.37 7.79 -3.32
CA TYR A 38 0.17 8.84 -2.46
C TYR A 38 1.63 8.54 -2.09
N ARG A 39 2.46 9.58 -2.18
CA ARG A 39 3.83 9.59 -1.67
C ARG A 39 3.94 10.56 -0.51
N ASP A 40 4.39 10.08 0.64
CA ASP A 40 4.61 10.94 1.80
C ASP A 40 5.95 11.71 1.72
N ALA A 41 6.17 12.58 2.71
CA ALA A 41 7.40 13.37 2.82
C ALA A 41 8.66 12.52 3.09
N SER A 42 8.50 11.30 3.62
CA SER A 42 9.58 10.34 3.87
C SER A 42 9.90 9.48 2.65
N GLY A 43 9.15 9.65 1.55
CA GLY A 43 9.33 8.93 0.30
C GLY A 43 8.59 7.59 0.23
N HIS A 44 7.77 7.25 1.22
CA HIS A 44 6.95 6.04 1.21
C HIS A 44 5.81 6.16 0.20
N LEU A 45 5.69 5.16 -0.68
CA LEU A 45 4.66 5.08 -1.71
C LEU A 45 3.57 4.09 -1.26
N TYR A 46 2.38 4.62 -0.99
CA TYR A 46 1.24 3.86 -0.47
C TYR A 46 0.47 3.18 -1.60
N ASP A 47 1.15 2.26 -2.27
CA ASP A 47 0.62 1.48 -3.38
C ASP A 47 0.01 0.15 -2.91
N PHE A 48 -0.66 -0.58 -3.79
CA PHE A 48 -1.20 -1.90 -3.50
C PHE A 48 -0.11 -2.85 -2.97
N GLY A 49 -0.45 -3.58 -1.90
CA GLY A 49 0.49 -4.46 -1.22
C GLY A 49 1.60 -3.74 -0.45
N TYR A 50 1.51 -2.42 -0.23
CA TYR A 50 2.40 -1.70 0.69
C TYR A 50 2.01 -1.94 2.15
N GLY A 51 3.00 -2.09 3.03
CA GLY A 51 2.80 -2.21 4.46
C GLY A 51 4.09 -2.01 5.24
N MET A 52 3.98 -1.75 6.54
CA MET A 52 5.11 -1.54 7.43
C MET A 52 4.97 -2.34 8.72
N ASN A 53 6.10 -2.76 9.27
CA ASN A 53 6.24 -3.37 10.59
C ASN A 53 7.30 -2.61 11.39
N TRP A 54 7.76 -3.15 12.53
CA TRP A 54 8.74 -2.46 13.37
C TRP A 54 10.14 -2.36 12.75
N GLN A 55 10.45 -3.17 11.73
CA GLN A 55 11.72 -3.10 11.01
C GLN A 55 11.64 -2.24 9.73
N GLY A 56 10.47 -1.69 9.40
CA GLY A 56 10.27 -0.79 8.28
C GLY A 56 9.28 -1.36 7.25
N VAL A 57 9.57 -1.12 5.97
CA VAL A 57 8.70 -1.57 4.86
C VAL A 57 8.73 -3.10 4.76
N ILE A 58 7.56 -3.72 4.75
CA ILE A 58 7.42 -5.16 4.64
C ILE A 58 7.87 -5.60 3.24
N SER A 59 8.80 -6.55 3.19
CA SER A 59 9.23 -7.23 1.96
C SER A 59 9.28 -8.73 2.25
N ASP A 60 8.20 -9.41 1.89
CA ASP A 60 7.98 -10.84 2.11
C ASP A 60 7.37 -11.53 0.88
N VAL A 61 7.10 -12.84 0.99
CA VAL A 61 6.48 -13.65 -0.06
C VAL A 61 5.13 -13.11 -0.54
N ARG A 62 4.37 -12.41 0.31
CA ARG A 62 3.07 -11.82 -0.05
C ARG A 62 3.30 -10.59 -0.93
N THR A 63 4.20 -9.71 -0.53
CA THR A 63 4.54 -8.53 -1.34
C THR A 63 5.15 -8.94 -2.68
N ALA A 64 5.95 -10.01 -2.74
CA ALA A 64 6.48 -10.55 -3.98
C ALA A 64 5.37 -11.12 -4.88
N LYS A 65 4.42 -11.88 -4.32
CA LYS A 65 3.30 -12.44 -5.07
C LYS A 65 2.39 -11.36 -5.64
N TYR A 66 1.96 -10.41 -4.81
CA TYR A 66 0.95 -9.43 -5.18
C TYR A 66 1.50 -8.29 -6.05
N LYS A 67 2.79 -7.94 -5.91
CA LYS A 67 3.42 -6.92 -6.77
C LYS A 67 4.05 -7.52 -8.03
N GLY A 68 4.50 -8.77 -7.99
CA GLY A 68 5.25 -9.40 -9.07
C GLY A 68 4.40 -9.95 -10.23
N GLU A 69 3.12 -10.25 -10.00
CA GLU A 69 2.20 -10.71 -11.05
C GLU A 69 1.61 -9.56 -11.91
N MET A 70 2.07 -8.32 -11.70
CA MET A 70 1.52 -7.11 -12.33
C MET A 70 2.50 -6.48 -13.34
N GLN A 71 2.89 -7.26 -14.36
CA GLN A 71 3.66 -6.77 -15.50
C GLN A 71 2.94 -7.06 -16.81
#